data_AF-A0A0J6S0Y5-F1
#
_entry.id   AF-A0A0J6S0Y5-F1
#
_cell.length_a   1.000
_cell.length_b   1.000
_cell.length_c   1.000
_cell.angle_alpha   90.00
_cell.angle_beta   90.00
_cell.angle_gamma   90.00
#
_symmetry.space_group_name_H-M   'P 1'
#
loop_
_entity.id
_entity.type
_entity.pdbx_description
1 polymer ?
#
loop_
_entity_poly.entity_id
_entity_poly.type
_entity_poly.pdbx_seq_one_letter_code
_entity_poly.pdbx_strand_id
1 'polypeptide(L)'
;MSQAEIVDALLAFIGQPGATDDAFEALALRLFAYQFTHNAPYRRFAQQRGRTPLTVRRWRDIPAVPIKAFKDLTLSCCPPDHAERVFMTSGTTGSGRGRSYHPTLAVYDASMLAGFAARV
;
A
#
# COMPACT_ATOMS: atom_id res chain seq x y z
N MET A 1 10.16 -11.06 -4.43
CA MET A 1 8.72 -10.95 -4.72
C MET A 1 8.52 -9.80 -5.68
N SER A 2 7.89 -10.07 -6.82
CA SER A 2 7.58 -9.12 -7.88
C SER A 2 6.30 -8.34 -7.60
N GLN A 3 6.02 -7.32 -8.41
CA GLN A 3 4.77 -6.57 -8.37
C GLN A 3 3.56 -7.47 -8.69
N ALA A 4 3.68 -8.38 -9.66
CA ALA A 4 2.60 -9.30 -10.00
C ALA A 4 2.27 -10.23 -8.84
N GLU A 5 3.29 -10.83 -8.21
CA GLU A 5 3.11 -11.76 -7.09
C GLU A 5 2.43 -11.13 -5.85
N ILE A 6 2.67 -9.83 -5.58
CA ILE A 6 1.97 -9.14 -4.48
C ILE A 6 0.56 -8.73 -4.88
N VAL A 7 0.34 -8.31 -6.13
CA VAL A 7 -1.00 -7.98 -6.65
C VAL A 7 -1.90 -9.22 -6.63
N ASP A 8 -1.43 -10.35 -7.13
CA ASP A 8 -2.19 -11.60 -7.17
C ASP A 8 -2.60 -12.05 -5.77
N ALA A 9 -1.72 -11.89 -4.78
CA ALA A 9 -2.05 -12.25 -3.41
C ALA A 9 -3.00 -11.27 -2.72
N LEU A 10 -2.94 -9.98 -3.04
CA LEU A 10 -3.94 -9.01 -2.59
C LEU A 10 -5.31 -9.36 -3.17
N LEU A 11 -5.38 -9.68 -4.47
CA LEU A 11 -6.62 -10.06 -5.13
C LEU A 11 -7.19 -11.37 -4.57
N ALA A 12 -6.34 -12.39 -4.38
CA ALA A 12 -6.74 -13.65 -3.77
C ALA A 12 -7.29 -13.46 -2.36
N PHE A 13 -6.67 -12.60 -1.55
CA PHE A 13 -7.15 -12.29 -0.19
C PHE A 13 -8.48 -11.53 -0.21
N ILE A 14 -8.63 -10.52 -1.07
CA ILE A 14 -9.89 -9.76 -1.23
C ILE A 14 -11.04 -10.67 -1.66
N GLY A 15 -10.76 -11.64 -2.53
CA GLY A 15 -11.75 -12.61 -3.00
C GLY A 15 -12.08 -13.73 -2.00
N GLN A 16 -11.38 -13.83 -0.86
CA GLN A 16 -11.59 -14.89 0.13
C GLN A 16 -12.69 -14.50 1.13
N PRO A 17 -13.87 -15.14 1.11
CA PRO A 17 -14.87 -14.94 2.15
C PRO A 17 -14.36 -15.46 3.50
N GLY A 18 -14.59 -14.70 4.58
CA GLY A 18 -14.22 -15.11 5.94
C GLY A 18 -12.73 -15.10 6.24
N ALA A 19 -11.95 -14.22 5.58
CA ALA A 19 -10.54 -14.03 5.90
C ALA A 19 -10.33 -13.73 7.40
N THR A 20 -9.36 -14.42 8.01
CA THR A 20 -9.05 -14.28 9.44
C THR A 20 -8.05 -13.16 9.71
N ASP A 21 -7.99 -12.69 10.96
CA ASP A 21 -6.96 -11.74 11.41
C ASP A 21 -5.53 -12.25 11.15
N ASP A 22 -5.29 -13.56 11.28
CA ASP A 22 -3.99 -14.17 11.01
C ASP A 22 -3.64 -14.14 9.52
N ALA A 23 -4.61 -14.39 8.64
CA ALA A 23 -4.44 -14.28 7.20
C ALA A 23 -4.14 -12.82 6.79
N PHE A 24 -4.85 -11.87 7.39
CA PHE A 24 -4.59 -10.44 7.20
C PHE A 24 -3.18 -10.05 7.68
N GLU A 25 -2.78 -10.50 8.87
CA GLU A 25 -1.47 -10.21 9.43
C GLU A 25 -0.35 -10.77 8.55
N ALA A 26 -0.45 -12.02 8.10
CA ALA A 26 0.51 -12.62 7.20
C ALA A 26 0.65 -11.82 5.88
N LEU A 27 -0.46 -11.42 5.28
CA LEU A 27 -0.45 -10.61 4.05
C LEU A 27 0.13 -9.21 4.28
N ALA A 28 -0.25 -8.55 5.37
CA ALA A 28 0.24 -7.21 5.71
C ALA A 28 1.75 -7.19 5.93
N LEU A 29 2.31 -8.19 6.64
CA LEU A 29 3.76 -8.34 6.82
C LEU A 29 4.46 -8.58 5.49
N ARG A 30 3.86 -9.38 4.60
CA ARG A 30 4.40 -9.66 3.26
C ARG A 30 4.40 -8.42 2.37
N LEU A 31 3.32 -7.64 2.39
CA LEU A 31 3.21 -6.36 1.69
C LEU A 31 4.20 -5.34 2.25
N PHE A 32 4.36 -5.27 3.57
CA PHE A 32 5.34 -4.40 4.20
C PHE A 32 6.76 -4.74 3.75
N ALA A 33 7.16 -6.02 3.72
CA ALA A 33 8.46 -6.43 3.22
C ALA A 33 8.68 -6.04 1.74
N TYR A 34 7.65 -6.21 0.90
CA TYR A 34 7.68 -5.76 -0.50
C TYR A 34 7.89 -4.25 -0.63
N GLN A 35 7.09 -3.47 0.09
CA GLN A 35 7.20 -2.01 0.06
C GLN A 35 8.53 -1.54 0.63
N PHE A 36 9.04 -2.18 1.69
CA PHE A 36 10.35 -1.86 2.25
C PHE A 36 11.48 -2.06 1.22
N THR A 37 11.41 -3.12 0.41
CA THR A 37 12.41 -3.37 -0.64
C THR A 37 12.29 -2.38 -1.80
N HIS A 38 11.07 -2.10 -2.27
CA HIS A 38 10.87 -1.41 -3.56
C HIS A 38 10.50 0.08 -3.45
N ASN A 39 10.06 0.55 -2.28
CA ASN A 39 9.68 1.95 -2.05
C ASN A 39 10.75 2.63 -1.20
N ALA A 40 11.74 3.24 -1.86
CA ALA A 40 12.90 3.83 -1.18
C ALA A 40 12.54 4.93 -0.16
N PRO A 41 11.62 5.88 -0.45
CA PRO A 41 11.18 6.85 0.55
C PRO A 41 10.49 6.20 1.76
N TYR A 42 9.64 5.20 1.54
CA TYR A 42 8.99 4.47 2.63
C TYR A 42 9.99 3.66 3.46
N ARG A 43 10.96 3.01 2.81
CA ARG A 43 12.06 2.29 3.50
C ARG A 43 12.81 3.21 4.45
N ARG A 44 13.25 4.39 3.98
CA ARG A 44 13.96 5.37 4.81
C ARG A 44 13.10 5.81 6.00
N PHE A 45 11.82 6.07 5.78
CA PHE A 45 10.86 6.43 6.82
C PHE A 45 10.70 5.33 7.87
N ALA A 46 10.59 4.07 7.45
CA ALA A 46 10.46 2.92 8.33
C ALA A 46 11.74 2.65 9.14
N GLN A 47 12.91 2.73 8.50
CA GLN A 47 14.22 2.59 9.14
C GLN A 47 14.44 3.63 10.25
N GLN A 48 14.07 4.89 10.00
CA GLN A 48 14.16 5.96 11.00
C GLN A 48 13.28 5.72 12.23
N ARG A 49 12.27 4.85 12.14
CA ARG A 49 11.40 4.43 13.25
C ARG A 49 11.81 3.10 13.88
N GLY A 50 12.96 2.53 13.49
CA GLY A 50 13.39 1.19 13.93
C GLY A 50 12.49 0.06 13.41
N ARG A 51 11.69 0.31 12.37
CA ARG A 51 10.77 -0.67 11.78
C ARG A 51 11.36 -1.22 10.49
N THR A 52 11.63 -2.52 10.50
CA THR A 52 12.21 -3.29 9.39
C THR A 52 11.48 -4.63 9.27
N PRO A 53 11.61 -5.38 8.16
CA PRO A 53 11.05 -6.72 8.05
C PRO A 53 11.49 -7.69 9.17
N LEU A 54 12.60 -7.41 9.85
CA LEU A 54 13.08 -8.22 10.98
C LEU A 54 12.47 -7.82 12.33
N THR A 55 12.03 -6.57 12.48
CA THR A 55 11.54 -6.00 13.75
C THR A 55 10.02 -5.87 13.82
N VAL A 56 9.33 -5.81 12.68
CA VAL A 56 7.87 -5.77 12.59
C VAL A 56 7.33 -7.20 12.69
N ARG A 57 6.51 -7.48 13.71
CA ARG A 57 5.95 -8.83 13.95
C ARG A 57 4.43 -8.86 13.85
N ARG A 58 3.77 -7.73 14.07
CA ARG A 58 2.33 -7.55 13.92
C ARG A 58 2.05 -6.50 12.86
N TRP A 59 0.90 -6.57 12.19
CA TRP A 59 0.54 -5.54 11.20
C TRP A 59 0.46 -4.14 11.83
N ARG A 60 0.11 -4.06 13.12
CA ARG A 60 0.05 -2.81 13.89
C ARG A 60 1.43 -2.19 14.17
N ASP A 61 2.52 -2.95 14.01
CA ASP A 61 3.89 -2.44 14.14
C ASP A 61 4.35 -1.68 12.88
N ILE A 62 3.63 -1.82 11.77
CA ILE A 62 3.94 -1.16 10.51
C ILE A 62 3.76 0.35 10.69
N PRO A 63 4.80 1.17 10.41
CA PRO A 63 4.74 2.60 10.71
C PRO A 63 3.78 3.32 9.75
N ALA A 64 2.77 3.99 10.31
CA ALA A 64 1.83 4.79 9.55
C ALA A 64 2.51 6.02 8.92
N VAL A 65 2.29 6.22 7.62
CA VAL A 65 2.90 7.32 6.86
C VAL A 65 2.04 8.59 7.01
N PRO A 66 2.61 9.74 7.44
CA PRO A 66 1.89 10.99 7.53
C PRO A 66 1.37 11.45 6.16
N ILE A 67 0.16 12.02 6.11
CA ILE A 67 -0.45 12.49 4.85
C ILE A 67 0.42 13.52 4.10
N LYS A 68 1.21 14.33 4.82
CA LYS A 68 2.15 15.28 4.21
C LYS A 68 3.21 14.59 3.34
N ALA A 69 3.63 13.37 3.69
CA ALA A 69 4.63 12.63 2.93
C ALA A 69 4.18 12.34 1.49
N PHE A 70 2.87 12.16 1.26
CA PHE A 70 2.32 11.98 -0.10
C PHE A 70 2.42 13.25 -0.96
N LYS A 71 2.62 14.43 -0.35
CA LYS A 71 2.89 15.68 -1.10
C LYS A 71 4.36 15.80 -1.46
N ASP A 72 5.24 15.46 -0.52
CA ASP A 72 6.67 15.74 -0.62
C ASP A 72 7.47 14.59 -1.26
N LEU A 73 6.96 13.35 -1.19
CA LEU A 73 7.69 12.14 -1.57
C LEU A 73 6.91 11.33 -2.60
N THR A 74 7.66 10.73 -3.52
CA THR A 74 7.15 9.71 -4.44
C THR A 74 7.08 8.36 -3.71
N LEU A 75 5.97 8.11 -3.02
CA LEU A 75 5.70 6.84 -2.34
C LEU A 75 5.17 5.82 -3.36
N SER A 76 6.08 5.11 -4.03
CA SER A 76 5.74 4.08 -5.04
C SER A 76 6.71 2.90 -4.98
N CYS A 77 6.24 1.71 -5.37
CA CYS A 77 7.06 0.52 -5.60
C CYS A 77 7.45 0.33 -7.08
N CYS A 78 6.94 1.18 -7.96
CA CYS A 78 7.26 1.20 -9.39
C CYS A 78 7.67 2.63 -9.82
N PRO A 79 8.37 2.78 -10.94
CA PRO A 79 8.60 4.08 -11.55
C PRO A 79 7.27 4.84 -11.75
N PRO A 80 7.18 6.14 -11.42
CA PRO A 80 5.92 6.90 -11.53
C PRO A 80 5.28 6.90 -12.93
N ASP A 81 6.09 6.85 -13.97
CA ASP A 81 5.72 6.75 -15.38
C ASP A 81 5.15 5.37 -15.75
N HIS A 82 5.40 4.34 -14.94
CA HIS A 82 4.80 3.01 -15.08
C HIS A 82 3.48 2.87 -14.30
N ALA A 83 3.06 3.87 -13.53
CA ALA A 83 1.80 3.82 -12.81
C ALA A 83 0.62 3.94 -13.78
N GLU A 84 -0.28 2.96 -13.76
CA GLU A 84 -1.52 2.98 -14.56
C GLU A 84 -2.39 4.19 -14.19
N ARG A 85 -2.46 4.53 -12.89
CA ARG A 85 -3.21 5.71 -12.42
C ARG A 85 -2.51 6.43 -11.27
N VAL A 86 -2.73 7.74 -11.19
CA VAL A 86 -2.30 8.56 -10.05
C VAL A 86 -3.50 9.28 -9.44
N PHE A 87 -3.82 8.97 -8.18
CA PHE A 87 -4.81 9.71 -7.42
C PHE A 87 -4.19 10.92 -6.75
N MET A 88 -4.95 12.01 -6.69
CA MET A 88 -4.47 13.28 -6.14
C MET A 88 -5.48 13.88 -5.17
N THR A 89 -5.03 14.28 -3.98
CA THR A 89 -5.86 15.03 -3.02
C THR A 89 -6.25 16.40 -3.60
N SER A 90 -7.39 16.98 -3.22
CA SER A 90 -7.90 18.25 -3.79
C SER A 90 -6.93 19.43 -3.68
N GLY A 91 -6.09 19.42 -2.64
CA GLY A 91 -5.13 20.49 -2.36
C GLY A 91 -5.81 21.69 -1.72
N THR A 92 -5.29 22.14 -0.58
CA THR A 92 -5.58 23.47 -0.04
C THR A 92 -4.50 24.43 -0.54
N THR A 93 -4.90 25.64 -0.88
CA THR A 93 -4.13 26.66 -1.60
C THR A 93 -2.67 26.76 -1.12
N GLY A 94 -1.71 26.67 -2.06
CA GLY A 94 -0.28 26.99 -1.83
C GLY A 94 0.69 25.84 -1.52
N SER A 95 0.25 24.59 -1.27
CA SER A 95 1.15 23.53 -0.76
C SER A 95 1.30 22.26 -1.63
N GLY A 96 0.86 22.29 -2.88
CA GLY A 96 0.89 21.11 -3.76
C GLY A 96 -0.11 20.01 -3.34
N ARG A 97 -0.39 19.09 -4.27
CA ARG A 97 -1.35 17.99 -4.08
C ARG A 97 -0.61 16.71 -3.67
N GLY A 98 -1.17 15.96 -2.74
CA GLY A 98 -0.66 14.64 -2.39
C GLY A 98 -0.95 13.66 -3.52
N ARG A 99 0.00 12.77 -3.86
CA ARG A 99 -0.11 11.80 -4.95
C ARG A 99 -0.04 10.37 -4.42
N SER A 100 -0.95 9.52 -4.89
CA SER A 100 -0.94 8.07 -4.68
C SER A 100 -0.79 7.40 -6.04
N TYR A 101 0.29 6.63 -6.22
CA TYR A 101 0.61 5.96 -7.48
C TYR A 101 0.08 4.53 -7.44
N HIS A 102 -0.75 4.18 -8.43
CA HIS A 102 -1.37 2.87 -8.56
C HIS A 102 -0.74 2.15 -9.76
N PRO A 103 0.08 1.11 -9.55
CA PRO A 103 0.65 0.33 -10.65
C PRO A 103 -0.43 -0.42 -11.44
N THR A 104 -1.56 -0.72 -10.80
CA THR A 104 -2.76 -1.20 -11.46
C THR A 104 -4.01 -0.81 -10.65
N LEU A 105 -5.15 -0.69 -11.32
CA LEU A 105 -6.44 -0.48 -10.68
C LEU A 105 -7.12 -1.75 -10.18
N ALA A 106 -6.65 -2.94 -10.58
CA ALA A 106 -7.29 -4.21 -10.23
C ALA A 106 -7.54 -4.38 -8.72
N VAL A 107 -6.56 -4.06 -7.87
CA VAL A 107 -6.69 -4.15 -6.41
C VAL A 107 -7.70 -3.13 -5.87
N TYR A 108 -7.69 -1.91 -6.40
CA TYR A 108 -8.63 -0.85 -6.02
C TYR A 108 -10.06 -1.26 -6.37
N ASP A 109 -10.29 -1.68 -7.62
CA ASP A 109 -11.60 -2.09 -8.11
C ASP A 109 -12.13 -3.31 -7.34
N ALA A 110 -11.30 -4.34 -7.13
CA ALA A 110 -11.68 -5.51 -6.35
C ALA A 110 -12.10 -5.13 -4.91
N SER A 111 -11.36 -4.24 -4.26
CA SER A 111 -11.67 -3.81 -2.88
C SER A 111 -13.01 -3.06 -2.79
N MET A 112 -13.32 -2.25 -3.80
CA MET A 112 -14.55 -1.47 -3.84
C MET A 112 -15.75 -2.34 -4.23
N LEU A 113 -15.63 -3.12 -5.32
CA LEU A 113 -16.72 -3.95 -5.83
C LEU A 113 -17.12 -5.05 -4.84
N ALA A 114 -16.15 -5.75 -4.23
CA ALA A 114 -16.46 -6.78 -3.24
C ALA A 114 -17.20 -6.18 -2.02
N GLY A 115 -16.77 -4.99 -1.58
CA GLY A 115 -17.39 -4.30 -0.45
C GLY A 115 -18.80 -3.76 -0.72
N PHE A 116 -19.07 -3.31 -1.95
CA PHE A 116 -20.42 -2.87 -2.33
C PHE A 116 -21.35 -4.04 -2.63
N ALA A 117 -20.88 -5.08 -3.32
CA ALA A 117 -21.69 -6.25 -3.66
C ALA A 117 -22.22 -6.97 -2.41
N ALA A 118 -21.44 -7.03 -1.32
CA ALA A 118 -21.87 -7.62 -0.05
C ALA A 118 -22.90 -6.78 0.73
N ARG A 119 -23.25 -5.58 0.26
CA ARG A 119 -24.16 -4.62 0.93
C ARG A 119 -25.40 -4.29 0.11
N VAL A 120 -25.63 -4.98 -1.00
CA VAL A 120 -26.87 -4.91 -1.80
C VAL A 120 -27.76 -6.10 -1.44
#